data_AF-A0A2A4UDT4-F1
#
_entry.id   AF-A0A2A4UDT4-F1
#
_cell.length_a   1.000
_cell.length_b   1.000
_cell.length_c   1.000
_cell.angle_alpha   90.00
_cell.angle_beta   90.00
_cell.angle_gamma   90.00
#
_symmetry.space_group_name_H-M   'P 1'
#
loop_
_entity.id
_entity.type
_entity.pdbx_description
1 polymer ?
#
loop_
_entity_poly.entity_id
_entity_poly.type
_entity_poly.pdbx_seq_one_letter_code
_entity_poly.pdbx_strand_id
1 'polypeptide(L)'
;MIQQSENKIRKISVLSRRKDFLRIAAGRKKWVSNSMIVQVAKTTDTDGSALRVGYTASKRVGNAVKRSRAKRRLREVVRRTLRDKGQRGHDYVVIARTAMLSASFDQLIRDFSWCLRRLNSVKEHNRGGKNPDQEPM
;
A
#
# COMPACT_ATOMS: atom_id res chain seq x y z
N MET A 1 7.57 -17.74 27.41
CA MET A 1 8.57 -16.85 26.78
C MET A 1 7.85 -15.75 26.03
N ILE A 2 7.75 -14.58 26.65
CA ILE A 2 7.01 -13.41 26.15
C ILE A 2 8.03 -12.51 25.45
N GLN A 3 8.06 -12.50 24.12
CA GLN A 3 8.83 -11.53 23.36
C GLN A 3 7.90 -10.34 23.04
N GLN A 4 7.63 -9.50 24.03
CA GLN A 4 7.12 -8.15 23.79
C GLN A 4 8.27 -7.32 23.22
N SER A 5 8.50 -7.42 21.91
CA SER A 5 9.48 -6.58 21.22
C SER A 5 8.92 -5.16 21.14
N GLU A 6 9.60 -4.24 21.82
CA GLU A 6 9.35 -2.79 21.89
C GLU A 6 8.72 -2.23 20.61
N ASN A 7 7.42 -1.98 20.70
CA ASN A 7 6.65 -1.41 19.61
C ASN A 7 6.88 0.10 19.59
N LYS A 8 8.09 0.52 19.15
CA LYS A 8 8.40 1.93 18.86
C LYS A 8 7.36 2.38 17.83
N ILE A 9 6.40 3.19 18.27
CA ILE A 9 5.23 3.58 17.48
C ILE A 9 5.71 4.10 16.12
N ARG A 10 5.58 3.27 15.08
CA ARG A 10 6.07 3.63 13.75
C ARG A 10 5.22 4.77 13.23
N LYS A 11 5.81 5.96 13.14
CA LYS A 11 5.15 7.14 12.61
C LYS A 11 4.89 6.91 11.13
N ILE A 12 3.63 7.04 10.73
CA ILE A 12 3.23 7.03 9.33
C ILE A 12 3.08 8.48 8.90
N SER A 13 3.83 8.89 7.88
CA SER A 13 3.70 10.21 7.25
C SER A 13 3.06 10.09 5.87
N VAL A 14 2.38 11.15 5.43
CA VAL A 14 1.69 11.17 4.14
C VAL A 14 2.60 11.77 3.07
N LEU A 15 2.74 11.08 1.93
CA LEU A 15 3.43 11.61 0.75
C LEU A 15 2.57 12.68 0.08
N SER A 16 3.13 13.87 -0.10
CA SER A 16 2.45 15.01 -0.73
C SER A 16 3.05 15.41 -2.07
N ARG A 17 4.35 15.15 -2.31
CA ARG A 17 5.06 15.67 -3.48
C ARG A 17 4.89 14.76 -4.69
N ARG A 18 4.51 15.33 -5.83
CA ARG A 18 4.33 14.61 -7.11
C ARG A 18 5.55 13.77 -7.51
N LYS A 19 6.78 14.27 -7.28
CA LYS A 19 8.02 13.54 -7.59
C LYS A 19 8.09 12.18 -6.90
N ASP A 20 7.57 12.06 -5.68
CA ASP A 20 7.59 10.81 -4.92
C ASP A 20 6.63 9.78 -5.54
N PHE A 21 5.43 10.22 -5.95
CA PHE A 21 4.48 9.36 -6.64
C PHE A 21 5.03 8.84 -7.97
N LEU A 22 5.67 9.71 -8.77
CA LEU A 22 6.27 9.31 -10.05
C LEU A 22 7.41 8.31 -9.85
N ARG A 23 8.28 8.55 -8.87
CA ARG A 23 9.37 7.63 -8.52
C ARG A 23 8.85 6.26 -8.09
N ILE A 24 7.84 6.21 -7.23
CA ILE A 24 7.26 4.95 -6.74
C ILE A 24 6.60 4.19 -7.89
N ALA A 25 5.88 4.88 -8.78
CA ALA A 25 5.31 4.27 -9.97
C ALA A 25 6.39 3.75 -10.94
N ALA A 26 7.49 4.49 -11.11
CA ALA A 26 8.63 4.09 -11.94
C ALA A 26 9.39 2.88 -11.38
N GLY A 27 9.33 2.65 -10.06
CA GLY A 27 9.97 1.51 -9.40
C GLY A 27 9.40 0.14 -9.81
N ARG A 28 8.26 0.08 -10.50
CA ARG A 28 7.59 -1.12 -11.07
C ARG A 28 7.30 -2.27 -10.09
N LYS A 29 7.67 -2.16 -8.81
CA LYS A 29 7.33 -3.12 -7.76
C LYS A 29 5.93 -2.81 -7.22
N LYS A 30 4.96 -3.60 -7.66
CA LYS A 30 3.54 -3.44 -7.29
C LYS A 30 2.88 -4.79 -7.09
N TRP A 31 1.79 -4.78 -6.35
CA TRP A 31 0.90 -5.92 -6.23
C TRP A 31 -0.56 -5.47 -6.34
N VAL A 32 -1.38 -6.30 -6.98
CA VAL A 32 -2.77 -5.98 -7.30
C VAL A 32 -3.65 -6.95 -6.51
N SER A 33 -4.58 -6.40 -5.74
CA SER A 33 -5.69 -7.13 -5.12
C SER A 33 -7.00 -6.69 -5.74
N ASN A 34 -8.11 -7.32 -5.35
CA ASN A 34 -9.43 -6.93 -5.83
C ASN A 34 -9.77 -5.47 -5.46
N SER A 35 -9.55 -5.07 -4.20
CA SER A 35 -9.93 -3.73 -3.72
C SER A 35 -8.88 -2.63 -3.96
N MET A 36 -7.61 -2.97 -4.14
CA MET A 36 -6.54 -1.97 -4.25
C MET A 36 -5.30 -2.46 -4.99
N ILE A 37 -4.48 -1.50 -5.43
CA ILE A 37 -3.12 -1.73 -5.93
C ILE A 37 -2.16 -1.10 -4.93
N VAL A 38 -1.11 -1.83 -4.55
CA VAL A 38 -0.05 -1.33 -3.68
C VAL A 38 1.24 -1.27 -4.47
N GLN A 39 1.84 -0.08 -4.56
CA GLN A 39 3.15 0.15 -5.16
C GLN A 39 4.16 0.46 -4.06
N VAL A 40 5.40 0.06 -4.26
CA VAL A 40 6.48 0.27 -3.29
C VAL A 40 7.79 0.63 -3.99
N ALA A 41 8.57 1.52 -3.38
CA ALA A 41 9.95 1.77 -3.77
C ALA A 41 10.81 2.11 -2.55
N LYS A 42 12.13 1.97 -2.67
CA LYS A 42 13.07 2.41 -1.62
C LYS A 42 12.85 3.89 -1.31
N THR A 43 12.86 4.24 -0.04
CA THR A 43 12.64 5.61 0.41
C THR A 43 13.81 6.51 0.03
N THR A 44 13.52 7.78 -0.19
CA THR A 44 14.54 8.84 -0.31
C THR A 44 14.81 9.53 1.02
N ASP A 45 14.08 9.15 2.07
CA ASP A 45 14.23 9.69 3.41
C ASP A 45 15.42 9.02 4.11
N THR A 46 16.51 9.78 4.26
CA THR A 46 17.76 9.31 4.86
C THR A 46 17.60 8.95 6.34
N ASP A 47 16.64 9.59 7.03
CA ASP A 47 16.39 9.33 8.45
C ASP A 47 15.74 7.97 8.70
N GLY A 48 15.12 7.35 7.66
CA GLY A 48 14.58 5.98 7.69
C GLY A 48 13.58 5.69 8.83
N SER A 49 13.09 6.75 9.48
CA SER A 49 12.40 6.67 10.77
C SER A 49 10.89 6.57 10.61
N ALA A 50 10.33 7.11 9.53
CA ALA A 50 8.91 7.12 9.23
C ALA A 50 8.57 6.26 8.00
N LEU A 51 7.46 5.52 8.08
CA LEU A 51 6.84 4.90 6.91
C LEU A 51 6.06 5.97 6.16
N ARG A 52 6.32 6.15 4.87
CA ARG A 52 5.63 7.18 4.06
C ARG A 52 4.62 6.54 3.13
N VAL A 53 3.42 7.12 3.06
CA VAL A 53 2.33 6.57 2.25
C VAL A 53 1.60 7.64 1.43
N GLY A 54 1.41 7.37 0.15
CA GLY A 54 0.56 8.13 -0.77
C GLY A 54 -0.76 7.41 -1.02
N TYR A 55 -1.83 8.17 -1.22
CA TYR A 55 -3.18 7.63 -1.47
C TYR A 55 -3.73 8.16 -2.80
N THR A 56 -4.13 7.24 -3.66
CA THR A 56 -4.70 7.60 -4.98
C THR A 56 -6.08 6.99 -5.14
N ALA A 57 -7.04 7.80 -5.59
CA ALA A 57 -8.35 7.35 -6.05
C ALA A 57 -8.64 7.99 -7.40
N SER A 58 -8.58 7.19 -8.46
CA SER A 58 -8.74 7.68 -9.84
C SER A 58 -10.21 7.97 -10.17
N LYS A 59 -10.46 8.64 -11.31
CA LYS A 59 -11.82 8.86 -11.83
C LYS A 59 -12.60 7.55 -12.02
N ARG A 60 -11.91 6.43 -12.29
CA ARG A 60 -12.53 5.10 -12.49
C ARG A 60 -13.25 4.57 -11.24
N VAL A 61 -12.90 5.04 -10.05
CA VAL A 61 -13.57 4.67 -8.79
C VAL A 61 -14.99 5.27 -8.72
N GLY A 62 -15.21 6.40 -9.40
CA GLY A 62 -16.50 7.07 -9.50
C GLY A 62 -16.43 8.57 -9.21
N ASN A 63 -17.58 9.13 -8.82
CA ASN A 63 -17.74 10.55 -8.50
C ASN A 63 -16.90 11.00 -7.28
N ALA A 64 -16.90 12.30 -7.01
CA ALA A 64 -16.11 12.89 -5.92
C ALA A 64 -16.42 12.24 -4.55
N VAL A 65 -17.69 11.95 -4.26
CA VAL A 65 -18.12 11.32 -3.01
C VAL A 65 -17.55 9.90 -2.88
N LYS A 66 -17.69 9.08 -3.94
CA LYS A 66 -17.13 7.72 -3.99
C LYS A 66 -15.60 7.73 -3.83
N ARG A 67 -14.89 8.65 -4.50
CA ARG A 67 -13.43 8.81 -4.35
C ARG A 67 -13.03 9.21 -2.93
N SER A 68 -13.76 10.13 -2.30
CA SER A 68 -13.51 10.53 -0.91
C SER A 68 -13.79 9.40 0.07
N ARG A 69 -14.85 8.61 -0.14
CA ARG A 69 -15.12 7.39 0.63
C ARG A 69 -13.96 6.38 0.48
N ALA A 70 -13.51 6.09 -0.74
CA ALA A 70 -12.39 5.19 -0.98
C ALA A 70 -11.10 5.66 -0.29
N LYS A 71 -10.75 6.96 -0.38
CA LYS A 71 -9.59 7.52 0.33
C LYS A 71 -9.71 7.41 1.86
N ARG A 72 -10.90 7.59 2.43
CA ARG A 72 -11.14 7.39 3.88
C ARG A 72 -10.89 5.94 4.27
N ARG A 73 -11.43 4.99 3.50
CA ARG A 73 -11.23 3.54 3.74
C ARG A 73 -9.77 3.14 3.62
N LEU A 74 -9.06 3.63 2.60
CA LEU A 74 -7.62 3.41 2.44
C LEU A 74 -6.81 3.85 3.65
N ARG A 75 -7.07 5.07 4.16
CA ARG A 75 -6.35 5.61 5.32
C ARG A 75 -6.53 4.72 6.55
N GLU A 76 -7.75 4.25 6.80
CA GLU A 76 -8.02 3.41 7.96
C GLU A 76 -7.37 2.02 7.84
N VAL A 77 -7.41 1.40 6.66
CA VAL A 77 -6.74 0.12 6.39
C VAL A 77 -5.23 0.23 6.57
N VAL A 78 -4.63 1.30 6.03
CA VAL A 78 -3.20 1.58 6.17
C VAL A 78 -2.82 1.83 7.63
N ARG A 79 -3.60 2.65 8.34
CA ARG A 79 -3.37 2.96 9.76
C ARG A 79 -3.32 1.71 10.62
N ARG A 80 -4.21 0.73 10.36
CA ARG A 80 -4.27 -0.52 11.12
C ARG A 80 -3.22 -1.57 10.74
N THR A 81 -2.71 -1.54 9.52
CA THR A 81 -1.91 -2.67 9.00
C THR A 81 -0.45 -2.31 8.73
N LEU A 82 -0.20 -1.08 8.23
CA LEU A 82 1.12 -0.73 7.70
C LEU A 82 2.17 -0.56 8.80
N ARG A 83 1.77 -0.17 10.03
CA ARG A 83 2.70 -0.07 11.16
C ARG A 83 3.38 -1.42 11.43
N ASP A 84 2.60 -2.49 11.47
CA ASP A 84 3.09 -3.81 11.87
C ASP A 84 3.74 -4.54 10.68
N LYS A 85 3.15 -4.43 9.49
CA LYS A 85 3.55 -5.24 8.31
C LYS A 85 4.40 -4.48 7.29
N GLY A 86 4.57 -3.17 7.45
CA GLY A 86 5.38 -2.34 6.58
C GLY A 86 6.87 -2.61 6.73
N GLN A 87 7.59 -2.58 5.62
CA GLN A 87 9.03 -2.69 5.56
C GLN A 87 9.67 -1.31 5.72
N ARG A 88 10.70 -1.22 6.58
CA ARG A 88 11.48 0.03 6.77
C ARG A 88 12.24 0.39 5.50
N GLY A 89 12.56 1.66 5.34
CA GLY A 89 13.28 2.16 4.17
C GLY A 89 12.48 2.11 2.86
N HIS A 90 11.15 2.01 2.95
CA HIS A 90 10.27 1.96 1.78
C HIS A 90 9.13 2.96 1.88
N ASP A 91 8.76 3.48 0.72
CA ASP A 91 7.57 4.30 0.55
C ASP A 91 6.50 3.54 -0.20
N TYR A 92 5.26 3.78 0.18
CA TYR A 92 4.10 3.07 -0.35
C TYR A 92 3.18 4.04 -1.09
N VAL A 93 2.62 3.61 -2.22
CA VAL A 93 1.46 4.27 -2.84
C VAL A 93 0.34 3.25 -2.92
N VAL A 94 -0.79 3.56 -2.29
CA VAL A 94 -1.98 2.71 -2.31
C VAL A 94 -3.05 3.35 -3.18
N ILE A 95 -3.50 2.60 -4.19
CA ILE A 95 -4.43 3.05 -5.21
C ILE A 95 -5.74 2.28 -5.03
N ALA A 96 -6.83 2.99 -4.79
CA ALA A 96 -8.16 2.39 -4.66
C ALA A 96 -8.67 1.87 -6.00
N ARG A 97 -9.30 0.69 -5.98
CA ARG A 97 -10.13 0.15 -7.07
C ARG A 97 -11.61 0.23 -6.69
N THR A 98 -12.49 0.11 -7.67
CA THR A 98 -13.95 0.24 -7.48
C THR A 98 -14.51 -0.76 -6.46
N ALA A 99 -13.99 -2.00 -6.42
CA ALA A 99 -14.40 -3.04 -5.48
C ALA A 99 -14.20 -2.66 -4.00
N MET A 100 -13.33 -1.68 -3.69
CA MET A 100 -13.16 -1.18 -2.32
C MET A 100 -14.43 -0.57 -1.72
N LEU A 101 -15.32 -0.05 -2.57
CA LEU A 101 -16.52 0.65 -2.10
C LEU A 101 -17.51 -0.31 -1.42
N SER A 102 -17.65 -1.52 -1.97
CA SER A 102 -18.57 -2.57 -1.50
C SER A 102 -17.94 -3.60 -0.57
N ALA A 103 -16.61 -3.79 -0.62
CA ALA A 103 -15.92 -4.75 0.25
C ALA A 103 -16.16 -4.46 1.74
N SER A 104 -16.18 -5.50 2.58
CA SER A 104 -16.16 -5.35 4.04
C SER A 104 -14.81 -4.81 4.52
N PHE A 105 -14.76 -4.21 5.71
CA PHE A 105 -13.50 -3.68 6.22
C PHE A 105 -12.45 -4.79 6.44
N ASP A 106 -12.86 -5.95 6.94
CA ASP A 106 -11.97 -7.10 7.13
C ASP A 106 -11.39 -7.61 5.81
N GLN A 107 -12.19 -7.61 4.74
CA GLN A 107 -11.68 -7.95 3.41
C GLN A 107 -10.60 -6.97 2.96
N LEU A 108 -10.76 -5.67 3.24
CA LEU A 108 -9.73 -4.68 2.90
C LEU A 108 -8.44 -4.89 3.69
N ILE A 109 -8.53 -5.26 4.97
CA ILE A 109 -7.37 -5.59 5.81
C ILE A 109 -6.66 -6.84 5.27
N ARG A 110 -7.42 -7.87 4.87
CA ARG A 110 -6.87 -9.09 4.24
C ARG A 110 -6.18 -8.78 2.93
N ASP A 111 -6.84 -8.06 2.03
CA ASP A 111 -6.31 -7.66 0.72
C ASP A 111 -4.99 -6.88 0.89
N PHE A 112 -4.97 -5.89 1.78
CA PHE A 112 -3.79 -5.07 2.01
C PHE A 112 -2.65 -5.88 2.65
N SER A 113 -2.97 -6.73 3.64
CA SER A 113 -1.99 -7.64 4.25
C SER A 113 -1.38 -8.60 3.24
N TRP A 114 -2.19 -9.13 2.33
CA TRP A 114 -1.74 -10.02 1.27
C TRP A 114 -0.80 -9.31 0.29
N CYS A 115 -1.15 -8.09 -0.13
CA CYS A 115 -0.27 -7.23 -0.93
C CYS A 115 1.08 -6.99 -0.25
N LEU A 116 1.09 -6.59 1.04
CA LEU A 116 2.31 -6.32 1.78
C LEU A 116 3.19 -7.57 1.91
N ARG A 117 2.58 -8.73 2.23
CA ARG A 117 3.31 -10.00 2.32
C ARG A 117 3.99 -10.32 1.00
N ARG A 118 3.27 -10.24 -0.12
CA ARG A 118 3.83 -10.49 -1.46
C ARG A 118 4.98 -9.53 -1.77
N LEU A 119 4.79 -8.24 -1.53
CA LEU A 119 5.82 -7.22 -1.78
C LEU A 119 7.08 -7.41 -0.92
N ASN A 120 6.93 -7.89 0.32
CA ASN A 120 8.05 -8.17 1.21
C ASN A 120 8.76 -9.49 0.85
N SER A 121 8.02 -10.50 0.36
CA SER A 121 8.56 -11.80 -0.04
C SER A 121 9.35 -11.76 -1.36
N VAL A 122 9.09 -10.78 -2.24
CA VAL A 122 9.95 -10.52 -3.40
C VAL A 122 11.24 -9.84 -2.89
N LYS A 123 12.12 -10.63 -2.27
CA LYS A 123 13.56 -10.35 -2.18
C LYS A 123 14.10 -10.19 -3.61
N GLU A 124 15.14 -9.37 -3.78
CA GLU A 124 15.65 -8.82 -5.04
C GLU A 124 16.14 -9.86 -6.08
N HIS A 125 15.28 -10.75 -6.55
CA HIS A 125 15.53 -11.60 -7.71
C HIS A 125 14.69 -11.11 -8.89
N ASN A 126 15.41 -10.48 -9.83
CA ASN A 126 15.06 -10.27 -11.23
C ASN A 126 13.86 -9.37 -11.62
N ARG A 127 14.27 -8.32 -12.34
CA ARG A 127 13.66 -7.66 -13.51
C ARG A 127 12.43 -8.41 -14.08
N GLY A 128 11.26 -7.76 -14.05
CA GLY A 128 10.13 -8.09 -14.94
C GLY A 128 9.14 -9.15 -14.42
N GLY A 129 8.42 -8.86 -13.32
CA GLY A 129 7.31 -9.69 -12.88
C GLY A 129 6.01 -9.36 -13.61
N LYS A 130 5.51 -10.33 -14.40
CA LYS A 130 4.21 -10.34 -15.10
C LYS A 130 3.04 -9.93 -14.17
N ASN A 131 2.06 -9.28 -14.79
CA ASN A 131 0.81 -8.83 -14.17
C ASN A 131 -0.03 -10.06 -13.75
N PRO A 132 -0.39 -10.27 -12.47
CA PRO A 132 -1.13 -11.45 -12.02
C PRO A 132 -2.64 -11.40 -12.35
N ASP A 133 -3.05 -10.71 -13.41
CA ASP A 133 -4.47 -10.58 -13.80
C ASP A 133 -4.98 -11.81 -14.60
N GLN A 134 -4.44 -13.02 -14.36
CA GLN A 134 -4.94 -14.26 -14.94
C GLN A 134 -4.91 -15.39 -13.91
N GLU A 135 -5.93 -15.44 -13.06
CA GLU A 135 -6.56 -16.73 -12.72
C GLU A 135 -7.98 -16.47 -12.21
N PRO A 136 -9.02 -17.04 -12.85
CA PRO A 136 -10.40 -16.85 -12.41
C PRO A 136 -10.65 -17.67 -11.13
N MET A 137 -11.45 -17.12 -10.21
CA MET A 137 -12.29 -17.98 -9.39
C MET A 137 -13.47 -18.44 -10.22
#